data_AF-A0A2V5KT84-F1
#
_entry.id   AF-A0A2V5KT84-F1
#
_cell.length_a   1.000
_cell.length_b   1.000
_cell.length_c   1.000
_cell.angle_alpha   90.00
_cell.angle_beta   90.00
_cell.angle_gamma   90.00
#
_symmetry.space_group_name_H-M   'P 1'
#
loop_
_entity.id
_entity.type
_entity.pdbx_description
1 polymer ?
#
loop_
_entity_poly.entity_id
_entity_poly.type
_entity_poly.pdbx_seq_one_letter_code
_entity_poly.pdbx_strand_id
1 'polypeptide(L)'
;MAHGHDSKEKVVYVGDSRVRKRNAMIPPDYSAYPGKSEAFVPNFLLKEWMVGAVVLVGVLVLVMQEPAPLGYPADPLNTGFIPMPDWYFLFLYQFLKYPYVSGNTFKIFMGSIVFPGIFFGALMLAPFLDTGKERRFYKRPIASSLMFLSLIACIHLTVVSWMHYQKELTDKNIIPEHIKREQEAEAAKKAGGEGGGAQKPAGAAQIVAQDDPGYQIYQKATCVSCHAKDLKGVSGMPALRGIGDKHSKEEILNIIKNGKPPGMTAQYDANIQKGLSAADIDTLADWLAKQKKQ
;
A
#
# COMPACT_ATOMS: atom_id res chain seq x y z
N MET A 1 37.50 -4.83 -1.74
CA MET A 1 38.70 -5.34 -1.06
C MET A 1 39.53 -6.07 -2.12
N ALA A 2 40.40 -5.35 -2.83
CA ALA A 2 41.18 -5.91 -3.92
C ALA A 2 42.60 -6.16 -3.43
N HIS A 3 42.82 -7.27 -2.72
CA HIS A 3 44.16 -7.81 -2.58
C HIS A 3 44.43 -8.66 -3.82
N GLY A 4 45.00 -8.05 -4.86
CA GLY A 4 45.70 -8.86 -5.85
C GLY A 4 46.84 -9.55 -5.12
N HIS A 5 46.92 -10.88 -5.19
CA HIS A 5 48.09 -11.60 -4.68
C HIS A 5 49.27 -11.32 -5.61
N ASP A 6 49.93 -10.18 -5.41
CA ASP A 6 51.20 -9.90 -6.06
C ASP A 6 52.28 -10.68 -5.32
N SER A 7 52.80 -11.73 -5.97
CA SER A 7 53.81 -12.62 -5.40
C SER A 7 55.13 -11.90 -5.09
N LYS A 8 55.28 -10.65 -5.55
CA LYS A 8 56.45 -9.80 -5.32
C LYS A 8 56.24 -8.74 -4.24
N GLU A 9 55.09 -8.67 -3.58
CA GLU A 9 54.82 -7.67 -2.54
C GLU A 9 55.67 -7.95 -1.28
N LYS A 10 56.49 -6.97 -0.87
CA LYS A 10 57.33 -7.07 0.33
C LYS A 10 56.44 -7.12 1.58
N VAL A 11 56.29 -8.30 2.17
CA VAL A 11 55.50 -8.49 3.40
C VAL A 11 56.19 -7.81 4.57
N VAL A 12 55.56 -6.77 5.11
CA VAL A 12 56.02 -6.07 6.33
C VAL A 12 55.30 -6.65 7.55
N TYR A 13 56.07 -7.06 8.55
CA TYR A 13 55.56 -7.61 9.81
C TYR A 13 55.47 -6.53 10.90
N VAL A 14 54.62 -6.74 11.91
CA VAL A 14 54.52 -5.83 13.06
C VAL A 14 55.68 -6.11 14.02
N GLY A 15 56.73 -5.28 13.97
CA GLY A 15 57.94 -5.48 14.77
C GLY A 15 58.58 -6.84 14.44
N ASP A 16 58.82 -7.65 15.47
CA ASP A 16 59.40 -9.01 15.36
C ASP A 16 58.33 -10.13 15.38
N SER A 17 57.03 -9.77 15.28
CA SER A 17 55.95 -10.77 15.26
C SER A 17 55.76 -11.38 13.86
N ARG A 18 55.26 -12.62 13.77
CA ARG A 18 54.83 -13.23 12.49
C ARG A 18 53.49 -12.69 11.98
N VAL A 19 52.95 -11.64 12.61
CA VAL A 19 51.68 -11.02 12.22
C VAL A 19 51.95 -9.99 11.13
N ARG A 20 51.37 -10.18 9.94
CA ARG A 20 51.48 -9.21 8.85
C ARG A 20 50.92 -7.87 9.31
N LYS A 21 51.69 -6.79 9.11
CA LYS A 21 51.24 -5.43 9.39
C LYS A 21 50.07 -5.13 8.48
N ARG A 22 48.87 -5.05 9.07
CA ARG A 22 47.68 -4.58 8.35
C ARG A 22 47.90 -3.10 8.02
N ASN A 23 47.81 -2.77 6.73
CA ASN A 23 47.64 -1.38 6.34
C ASN A 23 46.29 -0.93 6.90
N ALA A 24 46.32 0.05 7.81
CA ALA A 24 45.08 0.66 8.28
C ALA A 24 44.39 1.28 7.06
N MET A 25 43.14 0.90 6.82
CA MET A 25 42.33 1.51 5.76
C MET A 25 41.85 2.87 6.24
N ILE A 26 42.80 3.79 6.43
CA ILE A 26 42.53 5.16 6.82
C ILE A 26 41.93 5.81 5.57
N PRO A 27 40.70 6.36 5.65
CA PRO A 27 40.15 7.10 4.54
C PRO A 27 41.13 8.23 4.20
N PRO A 28 41.53 8.37 2.92
CA PRO A 28 42.41 9.45 2.51
C PRO A 28 41.82 10.80 2.94
N ASP A 29 42.68 11.66 3.47
CA ASP A 29 42.30 12.98 3.96
C ASP A 29 41.69 13.84 2.84
N TYR A 30 40.89 14.86 3.16
CA TYR A 30 40.24 15.74 2.19
C TYR A 30 41.23 16.39 1.21
N SER A 31 42.46 16.60 1.65
CA SER A 31 43.61 17.08 0.88
C SER A 31 44.06 16.12 -0.24
N ALA A 32 43.72 14.83 -0.15
CA ALA A 32 44.04 13.81 -1.15
C ALA A 32 43.18 13.91 -2.42
N TYR A 33 42.13 14.73 -2.40
CA TYR A 33 41.22 14.96 -3.53
C TYR A 33 41.14 16.45 -3.90
N PRO A 34 42.28 17.09 -4.27
CA PRO A 34 42.31 18.51 -4.56
C PRO A 34 41.36 18.85 -5.73
N GLY A 35 40.46 19.81 -5.49
CA GLY A 35 39.46 20.25 -6.47
C GLY A 35 38.27 19.31 -6.68
N LYS A 36 38.18 18.20 -5.93
CA LYS A 36 37.05 17.25 -6.00
C LYS A 36 36.29 17.10 -4.68
N SER A 37 36.82 17.63 -3.58
CA SER A 37 36.15 17.70 -2.29
C SER A 37 35.57 19.10 -2.07
N GLU A 38 34.36 19.15 -1.53
CA GLU A 38 33.73 20.38 -1.06
C GLU A 38 33.33 20.23 0.40
N ALA A 39 33.29 21.35 1.12
CA ALA A 39 32.83 21.37 2.50
C ALA A 39 31.34 20.97 2.57
N PHE A 40 31.00 20.07 3.49
CA PHE A 40 29.63 19.60 3.67
C PHE A 40 28.69 20.77 3.98
N VAL A 41 29.07 21.62 4.94
CA VAL A 41 28.41 22.91 5.22
C VAL A 41 29.34 24.04 4.78
N PRO A 42 28.84 25.06 4.05
CA PRO A 42 27.46 25.21 3.58
C PRO A 42 27.21 24.63 2.17
N ASN A 43 28.27 24.35 1.41
CA ASN A 43 28.17 24.19 -0.04
C ASN A 43 27.41 22.93 -0.49
N PHE A 44 27.82 21.75 -0.02
CA PHE A 44 27.16 20.49 -0.41
C PHE A 44 25.71 20.46 0.09
N LEU A 45 25.49 20.84 1.35
CA LEU A 45 24.16 20.86 1.96
C LEU A 45 23.20 21.76 1.16
N LEU A 46 23.63 22.96 0.78
CA LEU A 46 22.81 23.87 -0.03
C LEU A 46 22.50 23.28 -1.41
N LYS A 47 23.48 22.67 -2.08
CA LYS A 47 23.27 22.01 -3.38
C LYS A 47 22.26 20.88 -3.29
N GLU A 48 22.39 19.99 -2.30
CA GLU A 48 21.44 18.89 -2.07
C GLU A 48 20.04 19.41 -1.71
N TRP A 49 19.94 20.48 -0.92
CA TRP A 49 18.66 21.15 -0.66
C TRP A 49 18.02 21.73 -1.91
N MET A 50 18.81 22.36 -2.79
CA MET A 50 18.31 22.88 -4.07
C MET A 50 17.82 21.74 -4.97
N VAL A 51 18.57 20.63 -5.06
CA VAL A 51 18.14 19.44 -5.81
C VAL A 51 16.85 18.86 -5.20
N GLY A 52 16.79 18.74 -3.88
CA GLY A 52 15.60 18.28 -3.17
C GLY A 52 14.38 19.18 -3.42
N ALA A 53 14.56 20.49 -3.40
CA ALA A 53 13.52 21.46 -3.73
C ALA A 53 13.04 21.33 -5.17
N VAL A 54 13.95 21.16 -6.14
CA VAL A 54 13.61 20.93 -7.55
C VAL A 54 12.83 19.63 -7.73
N VAL A 55 13.25 18.54 -7.08
CA VAL A 55 12.52 17.26 -7.12
C VAL A 55 11.14 17.40 -6.49
N LEU A 56 11.03 18.07 -5.33
CA LEU A 56 9.75 18.31 -4.66
C LEU A 56 8.81 19.14 -5.55
N VAL A 57 9.29 20.24 -6.13
CA VAL A 57 8.50 21.05 -7.07
C VAL A 57 8.08 20.23 -8.28
N GLY A 58 8.97 19.40 -8.83
CA GLY A 58 8.64 18.49 -9.94
C GLY A 58 7.51 17.51 -9.58
N VAL A 59 7.55 16.91 -8.39
CA VAL A 59 6.47 16.04 -7.89
C VAL A 59 5.18 16.82 -7.67
N LEU A 60 5.24 18.04 -7.13
CA LEU A 60 4.05 18.88 -6.94
C LEU A 60 3.41 19.26 -8.28
N VAL A 61 4.22 19.63 -9.28
CA VAL A 61 3.73 19.90 -10.64
C VAL A 61 3.06 18.65 -11.23
N LEU A 62 3.68 17.48 -11.08
CA LEU A 62 3.11 16.22 -11.55
C LEU A 62 1.74 15.94 -10.90
N VAL A 63 1.63 16.08 -9.58
CA VAL A 63 0.38 15.85 -8.82
C VAL A 63 -0.71 16.88 -9.16
N MET A 64 -0.31 18.10 -9.56
CA MET A 64 -1.25 19.13 -10.00
C MET A 64 -1.72 18.92 -11.44
N GLN A 65 -0.89 18.33 -12.31
CA GLN A 65 -1.21 18.05 -13.71
C GLN A 65 -2.01 16.76 -13.87
N GLU A 66 -1.58 15.70 -13.20
CA GLU A 66 -2.14 14.36 -13.32
C GLU A 66 -2.76 13.95 -11.98
N PRO A 67 -4.09 13.86 -11.86
CA PRO A 67 -4.73 13.42 -10.64
C PRO A 67 -4.35 11.98 -10.31
N ALA A 68 -4.25 11.66 -9.03
CA ALA A 68 -3.97 10.29 -8.61
C ALA A 68 -5.08 9.33 -9.12
N PRO A 69 -4.75 8.22 -9.80
CA PRO A 69 -5.73 7.29 -10.39
C PRO A 69 -6.39 6.42 -9.31
N LEU A 70 -7.24 7.04 -8.48
CA LEU A 70 -7.95 6.38 -7.39
C LEU A 70 -9.24 5.71 -7.89
N GLY A 71 -9.42 4.44 -7.56
CA GLY A 71 -10.64 3.69 -7.85
C GLY A 71 -11.79 3.96 -6.88
N TYR A 72 -12.83 3.12 -6.95
CA TYR A 72 -13.91 3.11 -5.95
C TYR A 72 -13.49 2.32 -4.70
N PRO A 73 -14.18 2.49 -3.56
CA PRO A 73 -14.01 1.59 -2.43
C PRO A 73 -14.24 0.13 -2.83
N ALA A 74 -13.44 -0.77 -2.28
CA ALA A 74 -13.50 -2.18 -2.63
C ALA A 74 -14.90 -2.79 -2.35
N ASP A 75 -15.51 -3.38 -3.37
CA ASP A 75 -16.77 -4.12 -3.28
C ASP A 75 -16.51 -5.61 -3.59
N PRO A 76 -16.72 -6.53 -2.62
CA PRO A 76 -16.51 -7.96 -2.84
C PRO A 76 -17.51 -8.59 -3.82
N LEU A 77 -18.60 -7.91 -4.17
CA LEU A 77 -19.61 -8.41 -5.11
C LEU A 77 -19.34 -7.99 -6.57
N ASN A 78 -18.40 -7.08 -6.81
CA ASN A 78 -18.05 -6.62 -8.15
C ASN A 78 -17.04 -7.58 -8.81
N THR A 79 -17.52 -8.45 -9.69
CA THR A 79 -16.69 -9.39 -10.46
C THR A 79 -16.18 -8.81 -11.80
N GLY A 80 -16.58 -7.59 -12.15
CA GLY A 80 -16.17 -6.91 -13.38
C GLY A 80 -14.80 -6.25 -13.31
N PHE A 81 -14.15 -6.24 -12.14
CA PHE A 81 -12.84 -5.62 -11.96
C PHE A 81 -11.71 -6.54 -12.48
N ILE A 82 -10.74 -5.96 -13.19
CA ILE A 82 -9.51 -6.66 -13.60
C ILE A 82 -8.44 -6.37 -12.54
N PRO A 83 -8.08 -7.33 -11.67
CA PRO A 83 -7.09 -7.11 -10.63
C PRO A 83 -5.68 -7.09 -11.22
N MET A 84 -5.13 -5.88 -11.34
CA MET A 84 -3.72 -5.64 -11.66
C MET A 84 -3.04 -4.85 -10.55
N PRO A 85 -1.76 -5.09 -10.27
CA PRO A 85 -0.99 -4.28 -9.33
C PRO A 85 -0.51 -2.97 -9.97
N ASP A 86 0.07 -2.09 -9.14
CA ASP A 86 0.68 -0.85 -9.60
C ASP A 86 1.87 -1.08 -10.55
N TRP A 87 2.22 -0.02 -11.29
CA TRP A 87 3.22 -0.02 -12.37
C TRP A 87 4.58 -0.62 -11.97
N TYR A 88 5.04 -0.38 -10.74
CA TYR A 88 6.32 -0.87 -10.22
C TYR A 88 6.34 -2.39 -9.97
N PHE A 89 5.19 -3.06 -10.02
CA PHE A 89 5.09 -4.52 -9.91
C PHE A 89 4.68 -5.23 -11.21
N LEU A 90 4.43 -4.49 -12.29
CA LEU A 90 3.94 -5.09 -13.55
C LEU A 90 4.90 -6.10 -14.15
N PHE A 91 6.22 -5.86 -14.09
CA PHE A 91 7.19 -6.81 -14.60
C PHE A 91 7.12 -8.17 -13.87
N LEU A 92 6.92 -8.14 -12.55
CA LEU A 92 6.81 -9.33 -11.72
C LEU A 92 5.46 -10.02 -11.97
N TYR A 93 4.38 -9.25 -12.07
CA TYR A 93 3.05 -9.76 -12.41
C TYR A 93 3.05 -10.50 -13.75
N GLN A 94 3.66 -9.91 -14.79
CA GLN A 94 3.78 -10.57 -16.09
C GLN A 94 4.68 -11.80 -16.04
N PHE A 95 5.76 -11.76 -15.27
CA PHE A 95 6.61 -12.93 -15.04
C PHE A 95 5.82 -14.09 -14.43
N LEU A 96 4.96 -13.81 -13.43
CA LEU A 96 4.11 -14.81 -12.80
C LEU A 96 3.01 -15.35 -13.72
N LYS A 97 2.61 -14.63 -14.78
CA LYS A 97 1.60 -15.11 -15.73
C LYS A 97 2.10 -16.25 -16.62
N TYR A 98 3.41 -16.32 -16.87
CA TYR A 98 3.94 -17.28 -17.82
C TYR A 98 3.79 -18.74 -17.37
N PRO A 99 3.59 -19.70 -18.30
CA PRO A 99 3.23 -21.09 -17.98
C PRO A 99 4.33 -21.88 -17.21
N TYR A 100 5.56 -21.38 -17.23
CA TYR A 100 6.67 -21.94 -16.47
C TYR A 100 6.63 -21.50 -14.99
N VAL A 101 5.93 -20.41 -14.67
CA VAL A 101 5.76 -19.86 -13.31
C VAL A 101 4.33 -20.00 -12.79
N SER A 102 3.33 -20.09 -13.67
CA SER A 102 1.91 -20.16 -13.32
C SER A 102 1.36 -21.60 -13.25
N GLY A 103 0.18 -21.74 -12.64
CA GLY A 103 -0.60 -22.98 -12.60
C GLY A 103 -0.43 -23.75 -11.29
N ASN A 104 0.57 -24.63 -11.21
CA ASN A 104 0.79 -25.47 -10.03
C ASN A 104 1.36 -24.63 -8.86
N THR A 105 0.88 -24.86 -7.64
CA THR A 105 1.38 -24.27 -6.38
C THR A 105 2.91 -24.32 -6.31
N PHE A 106 3.53 -25.41 -6.76
CA PHE A 106 4.99 -25.51 -6.80
C PHE A 106 5.65 -24.49 -7.74
N LYS A 107 5.10 -24.28 -8.94
CA LYS A 107 5.62 -23.30 -9.91
C LYS A 107 5.45 -21.87 -9.41
N ILE A 108 4.29 -21.58 -8.82
CA ILE A 108 4.00 -20.26 -8.23
C ILE A 108 4.98 -19.96 -7.10
N PHE A 109 5.23 -20.93 -6.22
CA PHE A 109 6.21 -20.80 -5.14
C PHE A 109 7.63 -20.53 -5.67
N MET A 110 8.07 -21.28 -6.69
CA MET A 110 9.36 -21.01 -7.33
C MET A 110 9.40 -19.61 -7.94
N GLY A 111 8.33 -19.20 -8.59
CA GLY A 111 8.13 -17.89 -9.19
C GLY A 111 8.22 -16.70 -8.25
N SER A 112 7.47 -16.77 -7.16
CA SER A 112 7.24 -15.63 -6.26
C SER A 112 8.28 -15.54 -5.15
N ILE A 113 8.87 -16.66 -4.74
CA ILE A 113 9.81 -16.72 -3.61
C ILE A 113 11.22 -17.06 -4.09
N VAL A 114 11.37 -18.17 -4.82
CA VAL A 114 12.71 -18.68 -5.17
C VAL A 114 13.43 -17.77 -6.16
N PHE A 115 12.80 -17.38 -7.27
CA PHE A 115 13.45 -16.52 -8.26
C PHE A 115 13.81 -15.13 -7.70
N PRO A 116 12.89 -14.36 -7.07
CA PRO A 116 13.26 -13.10 -6.43
C PRO A 116 14.35 -13.28 -5.36
N GLY A 117 14.29 -14.37 -4.58
CA GLY A 117 15.32 -14.73 -3.61
C GLY A 117 16.69 -14.96 -4.25
N ILE A 118 16.75 -15.64 -5.40
CA ILE A 118 17.99 -15.84 -6.17
C ILE A 118 18.51 -14.50 -6.71
N PHE A 119 17.65 -13.65 -7.29
CA PHE A 119 18.09 -12.35 -7.79
C PHE A 119 18.61 -11.44 -6.68
N PHE A 120 17.91 -11.39 -5.54
CA PHE A 120 18.36 -10.66 -4.37
C PHE A 120 19.66 -11.23 -3.79
N GLY A 121 19.75 -12.56 -3.70
CA GLY A 121 20.97 -13.26 -3.28
C GLY A 121 22.14 -12.99 -4.22
N ALA A 122 21.91 -12.94 -5.54
CA ALA A 122 22.92 -12.58 -6.51
C ALA A 122 23.40 -11.14 -6.34
N LEU A 123 22.51 -10.20 -6.01
CA LEU A 123 22.88 -8.82 -5.67
C LEU A 123 23.68 -8.74 -4.35
N MET A 124 23.30 -9.51 -3.32
CA MET A 124 24.10 -9.61 -2.09
C MET A 124 25.48 -10.21 -2.32
N LEU A 125 25.59 -11.15 -3.26
CA LEU A 125 26.85 -11.80 -3.63
C LEU A 125 27.64 -11.02 -4.69
N ALA A 126 27.06 -9.97 -5.29
CA ALA A 126 27.72 -9.11 -6.27
C ALA A 126 29.11 -8.61 -5.86
N PRO A 127 29.37 -8.14 -4.61
CA PRO A 127 30.72 -7.70 -4.21
C PRO A 127 31.77 -8.83 -4.20
N PHE A 128 31.36 -10.10 -4.14
CA PHE A 128 32.25 -11.26 -4.17
C PHE A 128 32.40 -11.84 -5.57
N LEU A 129 31.36 -11.75 -6.39
CA LEU A 129 31.37 -12.21 -7.78
C LEU A 129 32.13 -11.24 -8.69
N ASP A 130 32.07 -9.93 -8.41
CA ASP A 130 32.69 -8.89 -9.22
C ASP A 130 34.02 -8.41 -8.62
N THR A 131 35.05 -9.27 -8.75
CA THR A 131 36.42 -9.05 -8.25
C THR A 131 37.29 -8.19 -9.18
N GLY A 132 36.69 -7.54 -10.19
CA GLY A 132 37.42 -6.72 -11.17
C GLY A 132 38.26 -5.61 -10.52
N LYS A 133 39.49 -5.41 -11.03
CA LYS A 133 40.45 -4.39 -10.53
C LYS A 133 39.89 -2.96 -10.56
N GLU A 134 39.08 -2.68 -11.57
CA GLU A 134 38.50 -1.36 -11.86
C GLU A 134 37.05 -1.32 -11.42
N ARG A 135 36.54 -0.21 -10.85
CA ARG A 135 35.15 -0.10 -10.34
C ARG A 135 34.14 0.58 -11.28
N ARG A 136 34.62 1.12 -12.41
CA ARG A 136 33.78 1.84 -13.38
C ARG A 136 32.96 0.85 -14.20
N PHE A 137 31.66 1.10 -14.39
CA PHE A 137 30.74 0.19 -15.10
C PHE A 137 31.26 -0.18 -16.51
N TYR A 138 31.71 0.79 -17.30
CA TYR A 138 32.22 0.57 -18.66
C TYR A 138 33.49 -0.29 -18.74
N LYS A 139 34.23 -0.47 -17.64
CA LYS A 139 35.38 -1.39 -17.58
C LYS A 139 35.00 -2.79 -17.07
N ARG A 140 33.73 -3.03 -16.78
CA ARG A 140 33.16 -4.29 -16.29
C ARG A 140 32.09 -4.79 -17.27
N PRO A 141 32.48 -5.32 -18.44
CA PRO A 141 31.51 -5.64 -19.50
C PRO A 141 30.49 -6.70 -19.05
N ILE A 142 30.90 -7.71 -18.28
CA ILE A 142 30.02 -8.80 -17.83
C ILE A 142 29.00 -8.31 -16.78
N ALA A 143 29.47 -7.69 -15.69
CA ALA A 143 28.57 -7.19 -14.65
C ALA A 143 27.61 -6.13 -15.18
N SER A 144 28.11 -5.22 -16.02
CA SER A 144 27.29 -4.18 -16.63
C SER A 144 26.31 -4.74 -17.65
N SER A 145 26.70 -5.73 -18.48
CA SER A 145 25.78 -6.34 -19.43
C SER A 145 24.65 -7.09 -18.72
N LEU A 146 24.94 -7.80 -17.62
CA LEU A 146 23.91 -8.44 -16.79
C LEU A 146 22.97 -7.43 -16.16
N MET A 147 23.49 -6.30 -15.66
CA MET A 147 22.66 -5.21 -15.12
C MET A 147 21.74 -4.64 -16.21
N PHE A 148 22.27 -4.28 -17.40
CA PHE A 148 21.44 -3.75 -18.47
C PHE A 148 20.43 -4.78 -19.00
N LEU A 149 20.81 -6.06 -19.10
CA LEU A 149 19.90 -7.13 -19.47
C LEU A 149 18.75 -7.24 -18.47
N SER A 150 19.02 -7.15 -17.16
CA SER A 150 17.97 -7.16 -16.14
C SER A 150 17.02 -5.96 -16.26
N LEU A 151 17.55 -4.76 -16.51
CA LEU A 151 16.75 -3.54 -16.71
C LEU A 151 15.86 -3.65 -17.96
N ILE A 152 16.44 -4.11 -19.08
CA ILE A 152 15.70 -4.33 -20.33
C ILE A 152 14.61 -5.39 -20.12
N ALA A 153 14.90 -6.47 -19.40
CA ALA A 153 13.92 -7.50 -19.07
C ALA A 153 12.76 -6.93 -18.24
N CYS A 154 13.04 -6.14 -17.19
CA CYS A 154 12.02 -5.48 -16.38
C CYS A 154 11.15 -4.53 -17.22
N ILE A 155 11.75 -3.71 -18.09
CA ILE A 155 11.02 -2.80 -18.98
C ILE A 155 10.15 -3.59 -19.95
N HIS A 156 10.72 -4.60 -20.63
CA HIS A 156 10.01 -5.44 -21.58
C HIS A 156 8.78 -6.11 -20.94
N LEU A 157 8.96 -6.74 -19.77
CA LEU A 157 7.86 -7.40 -19.06
C LEU A 157 6.78 -6.40 -18.61
N THR A 158 7.17 -5.21 -18.18
CA THR A 158 6.25 -4.12 -17.83
C THR A 158 5.39 -3.72 -19.03
N VAL A 159 6.02 -3.50 -20.18
CA VAL A 159 5.33 -3.13 -21.43
C VAL A 159 4.38 -4.24 -21.87
N VAL A 160 4.83 -5.50 -21.86
CA VAL A 160 3.99 -6.65 -22.23
C VAL A 160 2.79 -6.78 -21.28
N SER A 161 2.99 -6.59 -19.97
CA SER A 161 1.92 -6.57 -18.98
C SER A 161 0.86 -5.52 -19.31
N TRP A 162 1.32 -4.31 -19.64
CA TRP A 162 0.45 -3.17 -19.93
C TRP A 162 -0.34 -3.38 -21.22
N MET A 163 0.31 -3.86 -22.29
CA MET A 163 -0.35 -4.18 -23.55
C MET A 163 -1.42 -5.26 -23.37
N HIS A 164 -1.13 -6.28 -22.57
CA HIS A 164 -2.10 -7.33 -22.26
C HIS A 164 -3.31 -6.78 -21.48
N TYR A 165 -3.07 -5.90 -20.50
CA TYR A 165 -4.15 -5.22 -19.78
C TYR A 165 -5.04 -4.37 -20.71
N GLN A 166 -4.44 -3.56 -21.59
CA GLN A 166 -5.20 -2.77 -22.58
C GLN A 166 -6.04 -3.66 -23.50
N LYS A 167 -5.51 -4.82 -23.89
CA LYS A 167 -6.26 -5.81 -24.67
C LYS A 167 -7.44 -6.36 -23.88
N GLU A 168 -7.25 -6.77 -22.62
CA GLU A 168 -8.33 -7.28 -21.78
C GLU A 168 -9.45 -6.25 -21.54
N LEU A 169 -9.10 -4.96 -21.39
CA LEU A 169 -10.09 -3.88 -21.31
C LEU A 169 -10.92 -3.76 -22.59
N THR A 170 -10.27 -3.88 -23.74
CA THR A 170 -10.93 -3.78 -25.06
C THR A 170 -11.83 -5.00 -25.29
N ASP A 171 -11.33 -6.20 -25.02
CA ASP A 171 -12.06 -7.46 -25.21
C ASP A 171 -13.30 -7.55 -24.31
N LYS A 172 -13.21 -7.03 -23.08
CA LYS A 172 -14.33 -7.01 -22.12
C LYS A 172 -15.20 -5.74 -22.23
N ASN A 173 -14.81 -4.78 -23.05
CA ASN A 173 -15.45 -3.47 -23.18
C ASN A 173 -15.65 -2.76 -21.83
N ILE A 174 -14.63 -2.79 -20.97
CA ILE A 174 -14.65 -2.22 -19.61
C ILE A 174 -13.86 -0.91 -19.62
N ILE A 175 -14.45 0.15 -19.07
CA ILE A 175 -13.75 1.40 -18.77
C ILE A 175 -13.09 1.26 -17.40
N PRO A 176 -11.77 1.53 -17.27
CA PRO A 176 -11.09 1.51 -15.99
C PRO A 176 -11.76 2.39 -14.93
N GLU A 177 -11.83 1.91 -13.68
CA GLU A 177 -12.56 2.59 -12.61
C GLU A 177 -12.09 4.02 -12.36
N HIS A 178 -10.78 4.27 -12.42
CA HIS A 178 -10.21 5.62 -12.23
C HIS A 178 -10.69 6.60 -13.31
N ILE A 179 -10.77 6.16 -14.57
CA ILE A 179 -11.29 6.96 -15.69
C ILE A 179 -12.79 7.19 -15.53
N LYS A 180 -13.54 6.14 -15.18
CA LYS A 180 -14.99 6.26 -14.95
C LYS A 180 -15.29 7.26 -13.84
N ARG A 181 -14.55 7.18 -12.73
CA ARG A 181 -14.66 8.09 -11.59
C ARG A 181 -14.33 9.54 -11.99
N GLU A 182 -13.29 9.74 -12.79
CA GLU A 182 -12.92 11.06 -13.29
C GLU A 182 -14.01 11.66 -14.17
N GLN A 183 -14.55 10.88 -15.12
CA GLN A 183 -15.66 11.31 -15.98
C GLN A 183 -16.91 11.68 -15.17
N GLU A 184 -17.26 10.88 -14.16
CA GLU A 184 -18.38 11.17 -13.25
C GLU A 184 -18.11 12.43 -12.42
N ALA A 185 -16.88 12.63 -11.94
CA ALA A 185 -16.50 13.83 -11.19
C ALA A 185 -16.52 15.10 -12.07
N GLU A 186 -16.09 15.01 -13.33
CA GLU A 186 -16.21 16.11 -14.29
C GLU A 186 -17.67 16.42 -14.64
N ALA A 187 -18.49 15.39 -14.83
CA ALA A 187 -19.93 15.56 -15.08
C ALA A 187 -20.62 16.25 -13.89
N ALA A 188 -20.29 15.85 -12.66
CA ALA A 188 -20.77 16.48 -11.43
C ALA A 188 -20.32 17.95 -11.33
N LYS A 189 -19.05 18.25 -11.64
CA LYS A 189 -18.53 19.63 -11.73
C LYS A 189 -19.32 20.47 -12.73
N LYS A 190 -19.56 19.94 -13.93
CA LYS A 190 -20.32 20.63 -15.00
C LYS A 190 -21.79 20.84 -14.62
N ALA A 191 -22.37 19.96 -13.82
CA ALA A 191 -23.74 20.08 -13.30
C ALA A 191 -23.87 21.07 -12.10
N GLY A 192 -22.81 21.79 -11.74
CA GLY A 192 -22.81 22.76 -10.64
C GLY A 192 -22.59 22.14 -9.26
N GLY A 193 -22.22 20.86 -9.18
CA GLY A 193 -21.74 20.26 -7.94
C GLY A 193 -20.34 20.75 -7.62
N GLU A 194 -20.10 21.13 -6.36
CA GLU A 194 -18.75 21.48 -5.89
C GLU A 194 -17.78 20.37 -6.28
N GLY A 195 -16.76 20.74 -7.04
CA GLY A 195 -15.83 19.80 -7.61
C GLY A 195 -15.24 18.92 -6.53
N GLY A 196 -15.44 17.61 -6.68
CA GLY A 196 -15.02 16.59 -5.74
C GLY A 196 -13.51 16.63 -5.48
N GLY A 197 -13.08 17.55 -4.63
CA GLY A 197 -11.94 17.33 -3.77
C GLY A 197 -12.21 16.02 -3.07
N ALA A 198 -11.22 15.11 -3.15
CA ALA A 198 -11.27 13.73 -2.69
C ALA A 198 -12.50 13.51 -1.83
N GLN A 199 -13.54 12.88 -2.41
CA GLN A 199 -14.51 12.20 -1.59
C GLN A 199 -13.63 11.30 -0.74
N LYS A 200 -13.37 11.78 0.48
CA LYS A 200 -12.85 11.02 1.59
C LYS A 200 -13.58 9.71 1.40
N PRO A 201 -12.88 8.56 1.39
CA PRO A 201 -13.59 7.30 1.30
C PRO A 201 -14.80 7.43 2.23
N ALA A 202 -15.93 6.84 1.88
CA ALA A 202 -16.89 6.50 2.91
C ALA A 202 -16.17 5.53 3.87
N GLY A 203 -15.15 6.03 4.58
CA GLY A 203 -14.55 5.46 5.74
C GLY A 203 -15.72 5.40 6.65
N ALA A 204 -16.13 4.17 6.88
CA ALA A 204 -17.08 3.74 7.89
C ALA A 204 -17.84 4.92 8.50
N ALA A 205 -19.06 5.20 8.02
CA ALA A 205 -19.93 6.25 8.55
C ALA A 205 -19.65 6.40 10.04
N GLN A 206 -19.04 7.54 10.42
CA GLN A 206 -18.56 7.73 11.78
C GLN A 206 -19.77 7.56 12.71
N ILE A 207 -19.59 6.86 13.82
CA ILE A 207 -20.65 6.70 14.81
C ILE A 207 -21.08 8.12 15.23
N VAL A 208 -22.32 8.47 14.92
CA VAL A 208 -22.86 9.81 15.18
C VAL A 208 -23.09 9.94 16.68
N ALA A 209 -22.66 11.06 17.27
CA ALA A 209 -22.83 11.37 18.69
C ALA A 209 -22.30 10.26 19.63
N GLN A 210 -20.98 10.01 19.61
CA GLN A 210 -20.33 9.05 20.53
C GLN A 210 -20.43 9.49 22.01
N ASP A 211 -20.63 10.78 22.27
CA ASP A 211 -20.79 11.31 23.62
C ASP A 211 -22.23 11.18 24.15
N ASP A 212 -23.18 10.71 23.33
CA ASP A 212 -24.58 10.51 23.71
C ASP A 212 -24.72 9.32 24.68
N PRO A 213 -25.56 9.43 25.74
CA PRO A 213 -25.86 8.32 26.64
C PRO A 213 -26.27 7.02 25.93
N GLY A 214 -26.93 7.12 24.77
CA GLY A 214 -27.31 5.98 23.94
C GLY A 214 -26.13 5.15 23.45
N TYR A 215 -24.96 5.75 23.20
CA TYR A 215 -23.75 5.00 22.82
C TYR A 215 -23.20 4.15 23.96
N GLN A 216 -23.25 4.67 25.20
CA GLN A 216 -22.80 3.93 26.39
C GLN A 216 -23.76 2.79 26.70
N ILE A 217 -25.06 3.01 26.51
CA ILE A 217 -26.09 1.98 26.62
C ILE A 217 -25.86 0.90 25.56
N TYR A 218 -25.58 1.28 24.31
CA TYR A 218 -25.25 0.34 23.24
C TYR A 218 -24.08 -0.55 23.63
N GLN A 219 -23.00 0.01 24.18
CA GLN A 219 -21.82 -0.75 24.62
C GLN A 219 -22.10 -1.76 25.74
N LYS A 220 -23.10 -1.48 26.60
CA LYS A 220 -23.53 -2.37 27.70
C LYS A 220 -24.57 -3.40 27.24
N ALA A 221 -25.31 -3.10 26.18
CA ALA A 221 -26.37 -3.96 25.65
C ALA A 221 -25.81 -5.20 24.93
N THR A 222 -26.67 -6.19 24.74
CA THR A 222 -26.36 -7.39 23.94
C THR A 222 -26.14 -7.07 22.46
N CYS A 223 -26.47 -5.86 22.01
CA CYS A 223 -26.38 -5.44 20.62
C CYS A 223 -24.94 -5.51 20.05
N VAL A 224 -23.91 -5.28 20.87
CA VAL A 224 -22.50 -5.29 20.45
C VAL A 224 -22.05 -6.67 19.95
N SER A 225 -22.59 -7.76 20.52
CA SER A 225 -22.13 -9.11 20.15
C SER A 225 -22.49 -9.49 18.71
N CYS A 226 -23.54 -8.88 18.15
CA CYS A 226 -24.01 -9.18 16.80
C CYS A 226 -23.80 -8.01 15.83
N HIS A 227 -23.85 -6.76 16.30
CA HIS A 227 -23.71 -5.59 15.44
C HIS A 227 -22.32 -4.92 15.52
N ALA A 228 -21.40 -5.51 16.29
CA ALA A 228 -20.04 -5.03 16.58
C ALA A 228 -20.00 -3.69 17.33
N LYS A 229 -18.93 -3.45 18.11
CA LYS A 229 -18.78 -2.21 18.90
C LYS A 229 -18.88 -0.93 18.05
N ASP A 230 -18.52 -1.06 16.77
CA ASP A 230 -18.49 0.04 15.82
C ASP A 230 -19.73 0.11 14.91
N LEU A 231 -20.79 -0.68 15.16
CA LEU A 231 -22.04 -0.76 14.36
C LEU A 231 -21.86 -1.32 12.94
N LYS A 232 -20.70 -1.90 12.62
CA LYS A 232 -20.39 -2.41 11.27
C LYS A 232 -21.07 -3.74 10.93
N GLY A 233 -21.68 -4.41 11.92
CA GLY A 233 -22.12 -5.79 11.78
C GLY A 233 -20.96 -6.79 11.88
N VAL A 234 -21.28 -8.06 11.95
CA VAL A 234 -20.32 -9.16 11.74
C VAL A 234 -20.88 -10.08 10.65
N SER A 235 -20.09 -11.04 10.16
CA SER A 235 -20.53 -11.92 9.05
C SER A 235 -21.92 -12.54 9.34
N GLY A 236 -22.91 -12.22 8.49
CA GLY A 236 -24.31 -12.66 8.63
C GLY A 236 -25.23 -11.76 9.46
N MET A 237 -24.70 -10.74 10.15
CA MET A 237 -25.45 -9.78 10.96
C MET A 237 -25.40 -8.38 10.33
N PRO A 238 -26.53 -7.69 10.15
CA PRO A 238 -26.56 -6.42 9.41
C PRO A 238 -25.85 -5.29 10.17
N ALA A 239 -25.28 -4.34 9.44
CA ALA A 239 -24.74 -3.10 10.01
C ALA A 239 -25.88 -2.21 10.54
N LEU A 240 -25.65 -1.54 11.68
CA LEU A 240 -26.56 -0.53 12.23
C LEU A 240 -26.16 0.89 11.83
N ARG A 241 -25.04 1.06 11.12
CA ARG A 241 -24.70 2.34 10.48
C ARG A 241 -25.70 2.65 9.37
N GLY A 242 -26.30 3.84 9.38
CA GLY A 242 -27.34 4.23 8.43
C GLY A 242 -28.72 3.68 8.76
N ILE A 243 -28.94 3.11 9.96
CA ILE A 243 -30.26 2.58 10.35
C ILE A 243 -31.30 3.70 10.48
N GLY A 244 -30.88 4.90 10.84
CA GLY A 244 -31.74 6.08 10.97
C GLY A 244 -32.34 6.60 9.66
N ASP A 245 -31.84 6.15 8.50
CA ASP A 245 -32.45 6.45 7.20
C ASP A 245 -33.53 5.43 6.81
N LYS A 246 -33.51 4.25 7.45
CA LYS A 246 -34.41 3.13 7.13
C LYS A 246 -35.54 2.99 8.13
N HIS A 247 -35.31 3.39 9.37
CA HIS A 247 -36.24 3.19 10.46
C HIS A 247 -36.36 4.41 11.36
N SER A 248 -37.59 4.72 11.78
CA SER A 248 -37.84 5.72 12.81
C SER A 248 -37.46 5.21 14.21
N LYS A 249 -37.41 6.09 15.20
CA LYS A 249 -37.20 5.70 16.62
C LYS A 249 -38.20 4.62 17.05
N GLU A 250 -39.48 4.79 16.71
CA GLU A 250 -40.57 3.90 17.08
C GLU A 250 -40.42 2.53 16.41
N GLU A 251 -40.00 2.51 15.15
CA GLU A 251 -39.74 1.28 14.41
C GLU A 251 -38.52 0.53 14.94
N ILE A 252 -37.45 1.24 15.30
CA ILE A 252 -36.27 0.66 15.95
C ILE A 252 -36.66 0.05 17.31
N LEU A 253 -37.45 0.76 18.09
CA LEU A 253 -37.95 0.29 19.38
C LEU A 253 -38.85 -0.96 19.22
N ASN A 254 -39.68 -0.99 18.18
CA ASN A 254 -40.49 -2.15 17.84
C ASN A 254 -39.61 -3.36 17.45
N ILE A 255 -38.57 -3.15 16.64
CA ILE A 255 -37.60 -4.20 16.27
C ILE A 255 -36.86 -4.74 17.51
N ILE A 256 -36.51 -3.88 18.47
CA ILE A 256 -35.88 -4.32 19.73
C ILE A 256 -36.85 -5.19 20.55
N LYS A 257 -38.13 -4.80 20.62
CA LYS A 257 -39.17 -5.51 21.38
C LYS A 257 -39.60 -6.83 20.77
N ASN A 258 -39.85 -6.86 19.47
CA ASN A 258 -40.49 -7.99 18.81
C ASN A 258 -39.55 -8.78 17.90
N GLY A 259 -38.32 -8.28 17.69
CA GLY A 259 -37.40 -8.84 16.69
C GLY A 259 -37.85 -8.54 15.26
N LYS A 260 -37.07 -9.03 14.30
CA LYS A 260 -37.37 -8.95 12.86
C LYS A 260 -37.02 -10.28 12.17
N PRO A 261 -38.02 -11.16 11.93
CA PRO A 261 -37.80 -12.41 11.19
C PRO A 261 -37.31 -12.14 9.75
N PRO A 262 -36.47 -13.01 9.17
CA PRO A 262 -35.88 -14.23 9.75
C PRO A 262 -34.55 -14.01 10.50
N GLY A 263 -34.09 -12.76 10.69
CA GLY A 263 -32.69 -12.46 11.03
C GLY A 263 -32.40 -11.91 12.43
N MET A 264 -33.39 -11.40 13.16
CA MET A 264 -33.20 -10.79 14.48
C MET A 264 -34.26 -11.27 15.47
N THR A 265 -33.84 -11.86 16.59
CA THR A 265 -34.74 -12.20 17.70
C THR A 265 -35.05 -10.97 18.56
N ALA A 266 -36.15 -11.01 19.32
CA ALA A 266 -36.45 -9.99 20.32
C ALA A 266 -35.31 -9.85 21.33
N GLN A 267 -34.88 -8.62 21.63
CA GLN A 267 -33.75 -8.33 22.52
C GLN A 267 -34.16 -7.52 23.76
N TYR A 268 -35.42 -7.10 23.85
CA TYR A 268 -35.93 -6.31 24.98
C TYR A 268 -35.72 -7.03 26.32
N ASP A 269 -36.25 -8.24 26.48
CA ASP A 269 -36.15 -8.98 27.74
C ASP A 269 -34.70 -9.32 28.11
N ALA A 270 -33.88 -9.70 27.12
CA ALA A 270 -32.47 -9.99 27.32
C ALA A 270 -31.66 -8.77 27.79
N ASN A 271 -32.02 -7.58 27.31
CA ASN A 271 -31.39 -6.33 27.73
C ASN A 271 -31.89 -5.88 29.12
N ILE A 272 -33.18 -6.05 29.43
CA ILE A 272 -33.72 -5.78 30.78
C ILE A 272 -33.05 -6.69 31.82
N GLN A 273 -32.88 -7.99 31.52
CA GLN A 273 -32.20 -8.94 32.40
C GLN A 273 -30.72 -8.61 32.64
N LYS A 274 -30.08 -7.88 31.71
CA LYS A 274 -28.70 -7.37 31.87
C LYS A 274 -28.61 -6.05 32.63
N GLY A 275 -29.72 -5.55 33.18
CA GLY A 275 -29.77 -4.36 34.02
C GLY A 275 -30.01 -3.06 33.26
N LEU A 276 -30.49 -3.11 32.02
CA LEU A 276 -30.99 -1.92 31.32
C LEU A 276 -32.45 -1.65 31.73
N SER A 277 -32.81 -0.38 31.88
CA SER A 277 -34.19 0.05 32.13
C SER A 277 -34.96 0.25 30.82
N ALA A 278 -36.29 0.34 30.91
CA ALA A 278 -37.12 0.70 29.75
C ALA A 278 -36.76 2.08 29.17
N ALA A 279 -36.32 3.02 30.02
CA ALA A 279 -35.86 4.34 29.61
C ALA A 279 -34.51 4.28 28.87
N ASP A 280 -33.62 3.35 29.26
CA ASP A 280 -32.35 3.14 28.56
C ASP A 280 -32.59 2.60 27.15
N ILE A 281 -33.57 1.69 26.98
CA ILE A 281 -33.94 1.15 25.67
C ILE A 281 -34.55 2.24 24.77
N ASP A 282 -35.35 3.15 25.33
CA ASP A 282 -35.89 4.29 24.59
C ASP A 282 -34.79 5.28 24.15
N THR A 283 -33.85 5.56 25.05
CA THR A 283 -32.67 6.40 24.78
C THR A 283 -31.76 5.76 23.73
N LEU A 284 -31.58 4.44 23.78
CA LEU A 284 -30.84 3.68 22.77
C LEU A 284 -31.50 3.77 21.39
N ALA A 285 -32.83 3.63 21.32
CA ALA A 285 -33.57 3.73 20.06
C ALA A 285 -33.48 5.15 19.46
N ASP A 286 -33.56 6.19 20.29
CA ASP A 286 -33.37 7.58 19.86
C ASP A 286 -31.97 7.81 19.27
N TRP A 287 -30.93 7.28 19.93
CA TRP A 287 -29.57 7.38 19.45
C TRP A 287 -29.31 6.59 18.15
N LEU A 288 -29.91 5.39 18.02
CA LEU A 288 -29.84 4.61 16.79
C LEU A 288 -30.53 5.31 15.61
N ALA A 289 -31.64 6.01 15.85
CA ALA A 289 -32.33 6.81 14.82
C ALA A 289 -31.46 7.99 14.31
N LYS A 290 -30.47 8.45 15.09
CA LYS A 290 -29.50 9.47 14.66
C LYS A 290 -28.39 8.90 13.76
N GLN A 291 -28.22 7.57 13.68
CA GLN A 291 -27.20 6.93 12.86
C GLN A 291 -27.60 6.89 11.38
N LYS A 292 -27.52 8.04 10.70
CA LYS A 292 -27.78 8.18 9.26
C LYS A 292 -26.51 7.96 8.42
N LYS A 293 -26.68 7.58 7.16
CA LYS A 293 -25.61 7.38 6.18
C LYS A 293 -25.15 8.77 5.74
N GLN A 294 -24.06 9.25 6.33
CA GLN A 294 -23.32 10.41 5.81
C GLN A 294 -22.63 10.04 4.50
#